data_AF-A0A7S0RC73-F1
#
_entry.id   AF-A0A7S0RC73-F1
#
_cell.length_a   1.000
_cell.length_b   1.000
_cell.length_c   1.000
_cell.angle_alpha   90.00
_cell.angle_beta   90.00
_cell.angle_gamma   90.00
#
_symmetry.space_group_name_H-M   'P 1'
#
loop_
_entity.id
_entity.type
_entity.pdbx_description
1 polymer ?
#
loop_
_entity_poly.entity_id
_entity_poly.type
_entity_poly.pdbx_seq_one_letter_code
_entity_poly.pdbx_strand_id
1 'polypeptide(L)'
;GPDAGLRAGLLAAVGSEAVVEVGAVDYEPGGNAAAVVQVLAGTEHAAVKPYPHITLVIGEGREAKESNRLPELVAQGGAQRLALHEPVQLTGQVLAFVTD
;
A
#
# COMPACT_ATOMS: atom_id res chain seq x y z
N GLY A 1 -10.70 -20.38 10.75
CA GLY A 1 -11.27 -19.91 9.48
C GLY A 1 -10.16 -19.39 8.57
N PRO A 2 -10.46 -19.05 7.30
CA PRO A 2 -9.48 -18.52 6.34
C PRO A 2 -8.64 -17.36 6.91
N ASP A 3 -9.23 -16.53 7.77
CA ASP A 3 -8.54 -15.40 8.42
C ASP A 3 -7.52 -15.80 9.50
N ALA A 4 -7.68 -16.97 10.12
CA ALA A 4 -6.74 -17.46 11.13
C ALA A 4 -5.41 -17.92 10.49
N GLY A 5 -5.48 -18.54 9.31
CA GLY A 5 -4.30 -18.92 8.53
C GLY A 5 -3.56 -17.69 8.03
N LEU A 6 -4.30 -16.69 7.51
CA LEU A 6 -3.73 -15.41 7.08
C LEU A 6 -3.01 -14.69 8.23
N ARG A 7 -3.66 -14.59 9.40
CA ARG A 7 -3.05 -13.95 10.58
C ARG A 7 -1.78 -14.66 11.03
N ALA A 8 -1.80 -16.00 11.11
CA ALA A 8 -0.62 -16.77 11.51
C ALA A 8 0.54 -16.59 10.53
N GLY A 9 0.26 -16.61 9.22
CA GLY A 9 1.27 -16.39 8.19
C GLY A 9 1.85 -14.97 8.19
N LEU A 10 1.01 -13.95 8.41
CA LEU A 10 1.47 -12.57 8.57
C LEU A 10 2.33 -12.38 9.83
N LEU A 11 1.95 -13.01 10.94
CA LEU A 11 2.75 -12.98 12.17
C LEU A 11 4.09 -13.70 12.02
N ALA A 12 4.12 -14.81 11.29
CA ALA A 12 5.36 -15.54 11.00
C ALA A 12 6.34 -14.73 10.12
N ALA A 13 5.84 -13.75 9.37
CA ALA A 13 6.67 -12.88 8.54
C ALA A 13 7.26 -11.68 9.31
N VAL A 14 6.87 -11.42 10.56
CA VAL A 14 7.39 -10.28 11.34
C VAL A 14 8.90 -10.40 11.50
N GLY A 15 9.62 -9.31 11.20
CA GLY A 15 11.08 -9.25 11.21
C GLY A 15 11.75 -9.73 9.91
N SER A 16 11.00 -10.34 8.98
CA SER A 16 11.52 -10.66 7.64
C SER A 16 11.67 -9.41 6.79
N GLU A 17 12.57 -9.48 5.80
CA GLU A 17 12.74 -8.44 4.79
C GLU A 17 11.55 -8.42 3.83
N ALA A 18 11.14 -7.21 3.44
CA ALA A 18 10.22 -6.96 2.34
C ALA A 18 10.88 -6.01 1.34
N VAL A 19 10.74 -6.36 0.06
CA VAL A 19 11.18 -5.53 -1.07
C VAL A 19 9.95 -5.15 -1.87
N VAL A 20 9.77 -3.86 -2.10
CA VAL A 20 8.68 -3.32 -2.90
C VAL A 20 9.22 -2.42 -3.99
N GLU A 21 8.54 -2.36 -5.11
CA GLU A 21 8.83 -1.45 -6.21
C GLU A 21 7.70 -0.45 -6.36
N VAL A 22 8.03 0.83 -6.40
CA VAL A 22 7.10 1.93 -6.66
C VAL A 22 7.16 2.28 -8.14
N GLY A 23 6.06 2.10 -8.86
CA GLY A 23 5.96 2.45 -10.28
C GLY A 23 5.14 3.70 -10.57
N ALA A 24 4.30 4.13 -9.63
CA ALA A 24 3.43 5.29 -9.81
C ALA A 24 3.00 5.92 -8.48
N VAL A 25 2.43 7.11 -8.56
CA VAL A 25 1.75 7.81 -7.47
C VAL A 25 0.32 8.11 -7.91
N ASP A 26 -0.66 7.69 -7.12
CA ASP A 26 -2.04 8.14 -7.26
C ASP A 26 -2.28 9.29 -6.29
N TYR A 27 -2.88 10.38 -6.76
CA TYR A 27 -3.20 11.51 -5.89
C TYR A 27 -4.53 12.19 -6.27
N GLU A 28 -5.27 12.58 -5.25
CA GLU A 28 -6.45 13.42 -5.36
C GLU A 28 -6.07 14.86 -4.99
N PRO A 29 -6.34 15.88 -5.83
CA PRO A 29 -6.06 17.27 -5.49
C PRO A 29 -6.73 17.69 -4.17
N GLY A 30 -5.93 18.11 -3.17
CA GLY A 30 -6.42 18.45 -1.84
C GLY A 30 -6.86 17.26 -0.97
N GLY A 31 -6.73 16.03 -1.50
CA GLY A 31 -7.05 14.79 -0.80
C GLY A 31 -5.79 13.99 -0.46
N ASN A 32 -5.92 12.67 -0.51
CA ASN A 32 -4.83 11.76 -0.19
C ASN A 32 -3.92 11.52 -1.41
N ALA A 33 -2.67 11.13 -1.14
CA ALA A 33 -1.75 10.60 -2.13
C ALA A 33 -1.12 9.29 -1.65
N ALA A 34 -0.97 8.33 -2.56
CA ALA A 34 -0.37 7.04 -2.28
C ALA A 34 0.56 6.58 -3.40
N ALA A 35 1.69 6.01 -3.01
CA ALA A 35 2.59 5.31 -3.91
C ALA A 35 2.00 3.94 -4.25
N VAL A 36 1.84 3.64 -5.53
CA VAL A 36 1.39 2.32 -6.02
C VAL A 36 2.60 1.39 -6.00
N VAL A 37 2.50 0.30 -5.23
CA VAL A 37 3.65 -0.60 -5.04
C VAL A 37 3.37 -2.01 -5.52
N GLN A 38 4.39 -2.64 -6.09
CA GLN A 38 4.43 -4.08 -6.32
C GLN A 38 5.32 -4.71 -5.25
N VAL A 39 4.84 -5.76 -4.59
CA VAL A 39 5.67 -6.54 -3.67
C VAL A 39 6.54 -7.49 -4.49
N LEU A 40 7.87 -7.29 -4.45
CA LEU A 40 8.85 -8.12 -5.17
C LEU A 40 9.33 -9.29 -4.30
N ALA A 41 9.53 -9.04 -3.00
CA ALA A 41 9.87 -10.05 -2.01
C ALA A 41 9.18 -9.72 -0.68
N GLY A 42 8.73 -10.75 0.03
CA GLY A 42 8.02 -10.61 1.30
C GLY A 42 7.03 -11.75 1.50
N THR A 43 6.10 -11.58 2.43
CA THR A 43 5.06 -12.59 2.68
C THR A 43 4.08 -12.68 1.50
N GLU A 44 3.82 -13.89 1.01
CA GLU A 44 2.82 -14.15 -0.04
C GLU A 44 1.42 -13.65 0.35
N HIS A 45 1.17 -13.56 1.66
CA HIS A 45 -0.05 -13.02 2.24
C HIS A 45 -0.26 -11.51 1.97
N ALA A 46 0.79 -10.77 1.62
CA ALA A 46 0.68 -9.36 1.23
C ALA A 46 -0.02 -9.18 -0.13
N ALA A 47 -0.02 -10.21 -0.97
CA ALA A 47 -0.67 -10.20 -2.28
C ALA A 47 -2.20 -10.25 -2.22
N VAL A 48 -2.79 -10.47 -1.02
CA VAL A 48 -4.25 -10.49 -0.82
C VAL A 48 -4.85 -9.09 -0.98
N LYS A 49 -4.08 -8.02 -0.74
CA LYS A 49 -4.57 -6.65 -0.88
C LYS A 49 -4.64 -6.29 -2.38
N PRO A 50 -5.82 -5.94 -2.93
CA PRO A 50 -5.94 -5.60 -4.36
C PRO A 50 -5.17 -4.35 -4.77
N TYR A 51 -4.94 -3.45 -3.82
CA TYR A 51 -4.20 -2.20 -4.02
C TYR A 51 -3.10 -2.06 -2.96
N PRO A 52 -1.97 -2.78 -3.12
CA PRO A 52 -0.79 -2.57 -2.30
C PRO A 52 -0.27 -1.15 -2.56
N HIS A 53 -0.12 -0.38 -1.49
CA HIS A 53 0.30 1.01 -1.57
C HIS A 53 0.96 1.47 -0.28
N ILE A 54 1.70 2.57 -0.38
CA ILE A 54 2.23 3.34 0.74
C ILE A 54 1.53 4.70 0.74
N THR A 55 0.82 5.05 1.81
CA THR A 55 0.23 6.39 1.95
C THR A 55 1.36 7.41 2.11
N LEU A 56 1.38 8.44 1.25
CA LEU A 56 2.39 9.50 1.24
C LEU A 56 1.85 10.78 1.90
N VAL A 57 0.61 11.13 1.61
CA VAL A 57 -0.05 12.35 2.09
C VAL A 57 -1.48 12.03 2.50
N ILE A 58 -1.93 12.61 3.62
CA ILE A 58 -3.31 12.57 4.08
C ILE A 58 -3.85 14.00 3.99
N GLY A 59 -4.95 14.18 3.25
CA GLY A 59 -5.61 15.47 3.14
C GLY A 59 -6.23 15.92 4.46
N GLU A 60 -6.49 17.22 4.61
CA GLU A 60 -7.13 17.76 5.80
C GLU A 60 -8.50 17.10 6.03
N GLY A 61 -8.77 16.67 7.27
CA GLY A 61 -10.03 16.03 7.65
C GLY A 61 -10.22 14.59 7.15
N ARG A 62 -9.17 13.96 6.61
CA ARG A 62 -9.22 12.60 6.04
C ARG A 62 -8.42 11.59 6.84
N GLU A 63 -8.65 10.32 6.55
CA GLU A 63 -7.93 9.20 7.14
C GLU A 63 -7.05 8.45 6.11
N ALA A 64 -5.97 7.81 6.57
CA ALA A 64 -5.09 7.02 5.72
C ALA A 64 -5.84 5.92 4.95
N LYS A 65 -6.86 5.30 5.58
CA LYS A 65 -7.67 4.22 4.99
C LYS A 65 -8.41 4.65 3.73
N GLU A 66 -8.68 5.94 3.56
CA GLU A 66 -9.36 6.47 2.37
C GLU A 66 -8.48 6.38 1.12
N SER A 67 -7.15 6.24 1.28
CA SER A 67 -6.23 5.99 0.16
C SER A 67 -6.58 4.70 -0.60
N ASN A 68 -7.28 3.75 0.03
CA ASN A 68 -7.77 2.54 -0.67
C ASN A 68 -8.76 2.85 -1.80
N ARG A 69 -9.36 4.05 -1.84
CA ARG A 69 -10.31 4.47 -2.89
C ARG A 69 -9.64 5.15 -4.08
N LEU A 70 -8.34 5.47 -3.99
CA LEU A 70 -7.61 6.15 -5.05
C LEU A 70 -7.70 5.44 -6.42
N PRO A 71 -7.62 4.10 -6.52
CA PRO A 71 -7.78 3.42 -7.82
C PRO A 71 -9.14 3.68 -8.47
N GLU A 72 -10.22 3.68 -7.69
CA GLU A 72 -11.57 3.99 -8.18
C GLU A 72 -11.68 5.45 -8.60
N LEU A 73 -11.13 6.37 -7.80
CA LEU A 73 -11.11 7.79 -8.12
C LEU A 73 -10.31 8.08 -9.39
N VAL A 74 -9.18 7.42 -9.60
CA VAL A 74 -8.41 7.51 -10.86
C VAL A 74 -9.27 7.02 -12.03
N ALA A 75 -9.93 5.87 -11.90
CA ALA A 75 -10.81 5.34 -12.95
C ALA A 75 -12.00 6.26 -13.27
N GLN A 76 -12.46 7.05 -12.29
CA GLN A 76 -13.57 8.01 -12.43
C GLN A 76 -13.11 9.43 -12.81
N GLY A 77 -11.80 9.67 -12.92
CA GLY A 77 -11.23 11.01 -13.19
C GLY A 77 -11.24 11.97 -12.00
N GLY A 78 -11.56 11.50 -10.79
CA GLY A 78 -11.50 12.26 -9.54
C GLY A 78 -10.10 12.32 -8.91
N ALA A 79 -9.17 11.49 -9.36
CA ALA A 79 -7.77 11.49 -8.97
C ALA A 79 -6.88 11.31 -10.22
N GLN A 80 -5.58 11.56 -10.06
CA GLN A 80 -4.59 11.40 -11.14
C GLN A 80 -3.58 10.32 -10.77
N ARG A 81 -3.14 9.55 -11.78
CA ARG A 81 -2.01 8.64 -11.68
C ARG A 81 -0.80 9.26 -12.38
N LEU A 82 0.25 9.51 -11.62
CA LEU A 82 1.55 9.92 -12.13
C LEU A 82 2.46 8.69 -12.19
N ALA A 83 2.75 8.21 -13.40
CA ALA A 83 3.75 7.16 -13.59
C ALA A 83 5.15 7.73 -13.29
N LEU A 84 5.97 6.97 -12.57
CA LEU A 84 7.37 7.31 -12.40
C LEU A 84 8.14 6.94 -13.67
N HIS A 85 9.06 7.80 -14.08
CA HIS A 85 9.91 7.53 -15.25
C HIS A 85 10.80 6.29 -15.02
N GLU A 86 11.31 6.15 -13.80
CA GLU A 86 12.07 4.99 -13.35
C GLU A 86 11.42 4.46 -12.06
N PRO A 87 11.15 3.14 -11.97
CA PRO A 87 10.65 2.55 -10.74
C PRO A 87 11.66 2.68 -9.61
N VAL A 88 11.17 2.87 -8.39
CA VAL A 88 12.01 2.98 -7.18
C VAL A 88 11.82 1.73 -6.34
N GLN A 89 12.91 1.02 -6.07
CA GLN A 89 12.88 -0.12 -5.15
C GLN A 89 13.15 0.35 -3.72
N LEU A 90 12.33 -0.14 -2.80
CA LEU A 90 12.42 0.12 -1.38
C LEU A 90 12.55 -1.21 -0.65
N THR A 91 13.48 -1.27 0.30
CA THR A 91 13.69 -2.42 1.17
C THR A 91 13.39 -2.03 2.61
N GLY A 92 12.69 -2.90 3.33
CA GLY A 92 12.36 -2.70 4.73
C GLY A 92 12.08 -4.02 5.44
N GLN A 93 11.57 -3.94 6.66
CA GLN A 93 11.17 -5.10 7.44
C GLN A 93 9.67 -5.13 7.68
N VAL A 94 9.09 -6.32 7.72
CA VAL A 94 7.69 -6.52 8.14
C VAL A 94 7.59 -6.28 9.64
N LEU A 95 6.76 -5.30 10.03
CA LEU A 95 6.48 -4.97 11.42
C LEU A 95 5.03 -5.37 11.76
N ALA A 96 4.78 -5.63 13.04
CA ALA A 96 3.44 -5.81 13.59
C ALA A 96 3.15 -4.71 14.60
N PHE A 97 1.97 -4.10 14.48
CA PHE A 97 1.49 -3.09 15.40
C PHE A 97 0.19 -3.59 16.03
N VAL A 98 0.03 -3.32 17.32
CA VAL A 98 -1.23 -3.49 18.03
C VAL A 98 -1.82 -2.10 18.19
N THR A 99 -3.04 -1.91 17.71
CA THR A 99 -3.81 -0.69 17.97
C THR A 99 -4.73 -0.97 19.14
N ASP A 100 -4.57 -0.21 20.22
CA ASP A 100 -5.43 -0.25 21.41
C ASP A 100 -6.86 0.23 21.10
#